data_AF-A0A0D8IYU6-F1
#
_entry.id   AF-A0A0D8IYU6-F1
#
_cell.length_a   1.000
_cell.length_b   1.000
_cell.length_c   1.000
_cell.angle_alpha   90.00
_cell.angle_beta   90.00
_cell.angle_gamma   90.00
#
_symmetry.space_group_name_H-M   'P 1'
#
loop_
_entity.id
_entity.type
_entity.pdbx_description
1 polymer ?
#
loop_
_entity_poly.entity_id
_entity_poly.type
_entity_poly.pdbx_seq_one_letter_code
_entity_poly.pdbx_strand_id
1 'polypeptide(L)'
;MELKEKVAYIKGMMEGMEFDTATKEGKLLAAVVDVLEEMAKEVTNIDEDVDTLYDEVDAMSEDLEDVENFLFDEDGGDEDEDDYDEEYEAGLYEITCPQCGEVVCVDEDMLANDDLACPNCGTKFEVDFSEDDDACEGCEGCCGGKDEE
;
A
#
# COMPACT_ATOMS: atom_id res chain seq x y z
N MET A 1 20.55 -15.62 -20.64
CA MET A 1 21.09 -14.72 -21.67
C MET A 1 20.70 -13.33 -21.26
N GLU A 2 21.67 -12.58 -20.74
CA GLU A 2 21.50 -11.22 -20.24
C GLU A 2 21.05 -10.27 -21.36
N LEU A 3 20.45 -9.13 -20.97
CA LEU A 3 19.96 -8.15 -21.95
C LEU A 3 21.10 -7.68 -22.87
N LYS A 4 22.29 -7.44 -22.32
CA LYS A 4 23.50 -7.05 -23.06
C LYS A 4 23.89 -8.08 -24.12
N GLU A 5 23.80 -9.37 -23.83
CA GLU A 5 24.12 -10.44 -24.78
C GLU A 5 23.12 -10.50 -25.94
N LYS A 6 21.82 -10.27 -25.64
CA LYS A 6 20.78 -10.22 -26.68
C LYS A 6 20.94 -9.01 -27.60
N VAL A 7 21.27 -7.84 -27.05
CA VAL A 7 21.56 -6.64 -27.86
C VAL A 7 22.82 -6.85 -28.70
N ALA A 8 23.88 -7.41 -28.12
CA ALA A 8 25.11 -7.73 -28.85
C ALA A 8 24.87 -8.72 -30.00
N TYR A 9 24.01 -9.72 -29.78
CA TYR A 9 23.58 -10.65 -30.83
C TYR A 9 22.86 -9.93 -31.98
N ILE A 10 21.92 -9.02 -31.68
CA ILE A 10 21.21 -8.23 -32.69
C ILE A 10 22.19 -7.34 -33.47
N LYS A 11 23.13 -6.71 -32.78
CA LYS A 11 24.17 -5.86 -33.39
C LYS A 11 25.05 -6.67 -34.35
N GLY A 12 25.49 -7.86 -33.92
CA GLY A 12 26.23 -8.79 -34.77
C GLY A 12 25.44 -9.29 -35.99
N MET A 13 24.13 -9.53 -35.84
CA MET A 13 23.28 -9.85 -36.99
C MET A 13 23.16 -8.67 -37.96
N MET A 14 23.01 -7.45 -37.46
CA MET A 14 22.92 -6.25 -38.28
C MET A 14 24.20 -6.02 -39.10
N GLU A 15 25.37 -6.25 -38.49
CA GLU A 15 26.67 -6.18 -39.17
C GLU A 15 26.82 -7.32 -40.21
N GLY A 16 26.45 -8.55 -39.85
CA GLY A 16 26.59 -9.72 -40.71
C GLY A 16 25.67 -9.74 -41.94
N MET A 17 24.59 -8.97 -41.92
CA MET A 17 23.69 -8.79 -43.07
C MET A 17 24.14 -7.69 -44.05
N GLU A 18 25.31 -7.06 -43.82
CA GLU A 18 25.79 -5.91 -44.59
C GLU A 18 24.73 -4.80 -44.70
N PHE A 19 24.07 -4.50 -43.58
CA PHE A 19 22.93 -3.60 -43.56
C PHE A 19 23.32 -2.18 -43.99
N ASP A 20 22.64 -1.63 -45.01
CA ASP A 20 22.95 -0.29 -45.52
C ASP A 20 22.38 0.80 -44.62
N THR A 21 23.23 1.31 -43.72
CA THR A 21 22.94 2.41 -42.80
C THR A 21 22.82 3.77 -43.50
N ALA A 22 23.02 3.87 -44.82
CA ALA A 22 22.77 5.10 -45.56
C ALA A 22 21.27 5.31 -45.87
N THR A 23 20.49 4.22 -45.93
CA THR A 23 19.03 4.27 -46.18
C THR A 23 18.26 4.83 -44.98
N LYS A 24 17.02 5.29 -45.20
CA LYS A 24 16.21 5.86 -44.09
C LYS A 24 15.86 4.78 -43.06
N GLU A 25 15.55 3.60 -43.56
CA GLU A 25 15.27 2.37 -42.82
C GLU A 25 16.53 1.90 -42.08
N GLY A 26 17.68 1.97 -42.76
CA GLY A 26 19.04 1.80 -42.23
C GLY A 26 19.30 2.59 -40.95
N LYS A 27 19.10 3.90 -41.04
CA LYS A 27 19.33 4.85 -39.93
C LYS A 27 18.35 4.64 -38.78
N LEU A 28 17.08 4.34 -39.09
CA LEU A 28 16.08 4.06 -38.06
C LEU A 28 16.47 2.82 -37.24
N LEU A 29 16.82 1.72 -37.91
CA LEU A 29 17.19 0.48 -37.23
C LEU A 29 18.50 0.62 -36.44
N ALA A 30 19.47 1.36 -36.96
CA ALA A 30 20.68 1.71 -36.20
C ALA A 30 20.33 2.43 -34.89
N ALA A 31 19.50 3.48 -34.98
CA ALA A 31 19.07 4.23 -33.80
C ALA A 31 18.28 3.36 -32.80
N VAL A 32 17.46 2.42 -33.28
CA VAL A 32 16.74 1.47 -32.42
C VAL A 32 17.72 0.55 -31.68
N VAL A 33 18.73 0.01 -32.37
CA VAL A 33 19.75 -0.85 -31.75
C VAL A 33 20.58 -0.07 -30.72
N ASP A 34 20.92 1.18 -31.02
CA ASP A 34 21.65 2.04 -30.07
C ASP A 34 20.83 2.31 -28.80
N VAL A 35 19.54 2.62 -28.93
CA VAL A 35 18.64 2.79 -27.76
C VAL A 35 18.52 1.49 -26.97
N LEU A 36 18.42 0.33 -27.63
CA LEU A 36 18.39 -0.95 -26.94
C LEU A 36 19.69 -1.22 -26.17
N GLU A 37 20.84 -0.78 -26.68
CA GLU A 37 22.13 -0.87 -25.98
C GLU A 37 22.19 0.04 -24.75
N GLU A 38 21.69 1.27 -24.86
CA GLU A 38 21.57 2.18 -23.72
C GLU A 38 20.63 1.60 -22.66
N MET A 39 19.45 1.11 -23.07
CA MET A 39 18.51 0.44 -22.16
C MET A 39 19.14 -0.78 -21.48
N ALA A 40 19.92 -1.59 -22.19
CA ALA A 40 20.60 -2.74 -21.61
C ALA A 40 21.65 -2.34 -20.56
N LYS A 41 22.29 -1.18 -20.71
CA LYS A 41 23.24 -0.64 -19.72
C LYS A 41 22.50 -0.12 -18.50
N GLU A 42 21.49 0.72 -18.71
CA GLU A 42 20.67 1.28 -17.62
C GLU A 42 20.00 0.19 -16.79
N VAL A 43 19.48 -0.87 -17.42
CA VAL A 43 18.89 -2.00 -16.69
C VAL A 43 19.92 -2.72 -15.82
N THR A 44 21.17 -2.89 -16.28
CA THR A 44 22.21 -3.46 -15.41
C THR A 44 22.59 -2.52 -14.27
N ASN A 45 22.68 -1.22 -14.53
CA ASN A 45 22.97 -0.26 -13.46
C ASN A 45 21.87 -0.28 -12.38
N ILE A 46 20.60 -0.39 -12.79
CA ILE A 46 19.47 -0.53 -11.86
C ILE A 46 19.60 -1.81 -11.02
N ASP A 47 20.03 -2.92 -11.62
CA ASP A 47 20.25 -4.19 -10.90
C ASP A 47 21.31 -4.00 -9.79
N GLU A 48 22.44 -3.36 -10.12
CA GLU A 48 23.51 -3.04 -9.18
C GLU A 48 23.07 -2.05 -8.08
N ASP A 49 22.29 -1.03 -8.44
CA ASP A 49 21.73 -0.07 -7.48
C ASP A 49 20.72 -0.74 -6.53
N VAL A 50 19.91 -1.67 -7.05
CA VAL A 50 18.93 -2.42 -6.25
C VAL A 50 19.63 -3.36 -5.27
N ASP A 51 20.68 -4.07 -5.70
CA ASP A 51 21.49 -4.90 -4.80
C ASP A 51 22.10 -4.05 -3.67
N THR A 52 22.61 -2.86 -4.00
CA THR A 52 23.14 -1.92 -3.00
C THR A 52 22.04 -1.48 -2.03
N LEU A 53 20.84 -1.17 -2.52
CA LEU A 53 19.73 -0.80 -1.65
C LEU A 53 19.29 -1.92 -0.71
N TYR A 54 19.37 -3.18 -1.14
CA TYR A 54 19.10 -4.32 -0.24
C TYR A 54 20.11 -4.37 0.90
N ASP A 55 21.40 -4.24 0.61
CA ASP A 55 22.45 -4.22 1.64
C ASP A 55 22.23 -3.08 2.66
N GLU A 56 21.85 -1.89 2.20
CA GLU A 56 21.57 -0.74 3.07
C GLU A 56 20.28 -0.94 3.90
N VAL A 57 19.25 -1.57 3.33
CA VAL A 57 18.01 -1.90 4.07
C VAL A 57 18.27 -2.96 5.14
N ASP A 58 19.09 -3.96 4.84
CA ASP A 58 19.48 -4.99 5.82
C ASP A 58 20.28 -4.35 6.96
N ALA A 59 21.23 -3.45 6.66
CA ALA A 59 21.97 -2.70 7.67
C ALA A 59 21.04 -1.83 8.53
N MET A 60 20.07 -1.14 7.93
CA MET A 60 19.07 -0.38 8.68
C MET A 60 18.22 -1.27 9.59
N SER A 61 17.91 -2.50 9.17
CA SER A 61 17.14 -3.44 9.98
C SER A 61 17.93 -3.87 11.21
N GLU A 62 19.22 -4.16 11.07
CA GLU A 62 20.12 -4.49 12.19
C GLU A 62 20.25 -3.31 13.17
N ASP A 63 20.42 -2.09 12.65
CA ASP A 63 20.47 -0.88 13.48
C ASP A 63 19.16 -0.66 14.28
N LEU A 64 18.00 -0.98 13.69
CA LEU A 64 16.72 -0.87 14.38
C LEU A 64 16.53 -1.93 15.46
N GLU A 65 17.03 -3.16 15.25
CA GLU A 65 17.05 -4.21 16.27
C GLU A 65 17.87 -3.79 17.49
N ASP A 66 19.03 -3.14 17.28
CA ASP A 66 19.83 -2.59 18.37
C ASP A 66 19.09 -1.49 19.16
N VAL A 67 18.32 -0.64 18.48
CA VAL A 67 17.48 0.38 19.12
C VAL A 67 16.33 -0.26 19.90
N GLU A 68 15.68 -1.27 19.34
CA GLU A 68 14.62 -2.03 20.00
C GLU A 68 15.16 -2.66 21.29
N ASN A 69 16.28 -3.39 21.20
CA ASN A 69 16.93 -3.97 22.37
C ASN A 69 17.34 -2.90 23.38
N PHE A 70 17.88 -1.75 22.96
CA PHE A 70 18.21 -0.68 23.92
C PHE A 70 16.98 -0.10 24.64
N LEU A 71 15.84 0.03 23.96
CA LEU A 71 14.63 0.61 24.53
C LEU A 71 13.81 -0.39 25.35
N PHE A 72 13.82 -1.66 24.96
CA PHE A 72 12.94 -2.69 25.52
C PHE A 72 13.69 -3.75 26.37
N ASP A 73 15.03 -3.82 26.33
CA ASP A 73 15.83 -4.86 26.98
C ASP A 73 16.63 -4.38 28.22
N GLU A 74 16.49 -3.11 28.64
CA GLU A 74 17.12 -2.60 29.87
C GLU A 74 16.10 -2.52 31.04
N ASP A 75 16.18 -3.54 31.93
CA ASP A 75 15.51 -3.70 33.24
C ASP A 75 14.06 -4.24 33.29
N GLY A 76 13.94 -5.57 33.18
CA GLY A 76 13.06 -6.44 33.99
C GLY A 76 11.61 -5.99 34.23
N GLY A 77 10.71 -6.42 33.35
CA GLY A 77 9.26 -6.33 33.55
C GLY A 77 8.51 -7.41 32.78
N ASP A 78 8.50 -8.60 33.37
CA ASP A 78 7.64 -9.77 33.12
C ASP A 78 7.56 -10.35 31.69
N GLU A 79 8.11 -11.57 31.60
CA GLU A 79 7.45 -12.71 30.96
C GLU A 79 6.06 -12.91 31.58
N ASP A 80 5.10 -12.05 31.27
CA ASP A 80 3.69 -12.42 31.26
C ASP A 80 3.23 -12.31 29.81
N GLU A 81 3.27 -13.46 29.14
CA GLU A 81 2.18 -13.82 28.23
C GLU A 81 0.87 -13.58 28.98
N ASP A 82 0.28 -12.39 28.84
CA ASP A 82 -1.13 -12.01 29.03
C ASP A 82 -1.16 -10.50 29.39
N ASP A 83 -1.91 -9.69 28.63
CA ASP A 83 -2.31 -8.30 28.97
C ASP A 83 -1.48 -7.12 28.42
N TYR A 84 -1.10 -7.17 27.12
CA TYR A 84 -1.00 -5.94 26.34
C TYR A 84 -2.00 -5.95 25.20
N ASP A 85 -3.06 -5.17 25.44
CA ASP A 85 -3.89 -4.46 24.47
C ASP A 85 -5.30 -5.02 24.19
N GLU A 86 -6.02 -5.36 25.26
CA GLU A 86 -7.46 -5.13 25.33
C GLU A 86 -7.76 -3.72 25.93
N GLU A 87 -6.84 -2.75 25.77
CA GLU A 87 -7.02 -1.34 26.16
C GLU A 87 -7.05 -0.39 24.94
N TYR A 88 -6.89 -0.88 23.71
CA TYR A 88 -7.11 -0.08 22.49
C TYR A 88 -8.54 -0.14 21.94
N GLU A 89 -9.56 -0.09 22.80
CA GLU A 89 -10.90 0.42 22.40
C GLU A 89 -11.85 0.64 23.58
N ALA A 90 -11.34 0.93 24.79
CA ALA A 90 -12.21 1.32 25.90
C ALA A 90 -12.73 2.75 25.68
N GLY A 91 -13.76 2.88 24.82
CA GLY A 91 -14.58 4.07 24.73
C GLY A 91 -14.56 4.81 23.39
N LEU A 92 -14.08 4.20 22.28
CA LEU A 92 -14.28 4.72 20.92
C LEU A 92 -15.32 3.86 20.19
N TYR A 93 -16.32 4.50 19.58
CA TYR A 93 -17.41 3.87 18.86
C TYR A 93 -17.46 4.37 17.43
N GLU A 94 -17.62 3.47 16.47
CA GLU A 94 -17.85 3.82 15.07
C GLU A 94 -19.35 3.99 14.80
N ILE A 95 -19.74 5.18 14.35
CA ILE A 95 -21.14 5.52 14.06
C ILE A 95 -21.24 6.06 12.64
N THR A 96 -22.20 5.54 11.88
CA THR A 96 -22.47 6.02 10.53
C THR A 96 -23.38 7.24 10.59
N CYS A 97 -22.94 8.37 10.04
CA CYS A 97 -23.77 9.57 9.97
C CYS A 97 -25.02 9.32 9.10
N PRO A 98 -26.25 9.54 9.61
CA PRO A 98 -27.48 9.25 8.86
C PRO A 98 -27.70 10.18 7.66
N GLN A 99 -27.01 11.32 7.62
CA GLN A 99 -27.20 12.31 6.56
C GLN A 99 -26.26 12.11 5.37
N CYS A 100 -25.00 11.78 5.62
CA CYS A 100 -23.97 11.67 4.57
C CYS A 100 -23.38 10.26 4.40
N GLY A 101 -23.66 9.33 5.32
CA GLY A 101 -23.15 7.95 5.26
C GLY A 101 -21.68 7.80 5.62
N GLU A 102 -21.03 8.86 6.12
CA GLU A 102 -19.64 8.81 6.60
C GLU A 102 -19.57 8.05 7.92
N VAL A 103 -18.57 7.16 8.06
CA VAL A 103 -18.27 6.49 9.33
C VAL A 103 -17.43 7.45 10.17
N VAL A 104 -17.94 7.78 11.37
CA VAL A 104 -17.32 8.71 12.29
C VAL A 104 -16.97 7.96 13.57
N CYS A 105 -15.72 8.05 14.01
CA CYS A 105 -15.28 7.53 15.30
C CYS A 105 -15.57 8.58 16.38
N VAL A 106 -16.32 8.20 17.42
CA VAL A 106 -16.75 9.08 18.52
C VAL A 106 -16.37 8.46 19.86
N ASP A 107 -16.02 9.27 20.85
CA ASP A 107 -15.69 8.79 22.19
C ASP A 107 -16.91 8.83 23.15
N GLU A 108 -16.80 8.18 24.32
CA GLU A 108 -17.83 8.19 25.37
C GLU A 108 -18.24 9.62 25.80
N ASP A 109 -17.28 10.55 25.86
CA ASP A 109 -17.55 11.95 26.22
C ASP A 109 -18.39 12.64 25.14
N MET A 110 -18.14 12.38 23.86
CA MET A 110 -18.92 12.90 22.75
C MET A 110 -20.33 12.30 22.68
N LEU A 111 -20.50 11.04 23.07
CA LEU A 111 -21.81 10.39 23.20
C LEU A 111 -22.60 10.88 24.41
N ALA A 112 -21.93 11.22 25.51
CA ALA A 112 -22.56 11.78 26.70
C ALA A 112 -23.01 13.23 26.54
N ASN A 113 -22.53 13.92 25.50
CA ASN A 113 -22.92 15.29 25.17
C ASN A 113 -24.00 15.29 24.06
N ASP A 114 -25.10 16.01 24.26
CA ASP A 114 -26.20 16.19 23.27
C ASP A 114 -25.79 16.99 22.00
N ASP A 115 -24.50 17.24 21.79
CA ASP A 115 -23.94 18.13 20.77
C ASP A 115 -23.03 17.38 19.77
N LEU A 116 -23.24 16.08 19.57
CA LEU A 116 -22.50 15.29 18.59
C LEU A 116 -22.78 15.79 17.16
N ALA A 117 -21.75 16.23 16.44
CA ALA A 117 -21.84 16.74 15.09
C ALA A 117 -20.90 15.98 14.14
N CYS A 118 -21.43 15.55 12.99
CA CYS A 118 -20.61 14.89 11.97
C CYS A 118 -19.52 15.85 11.45
N PRO A 119 -18.23 15.46 11.43
CA PRO A 119 -17.15 16.31 10.93
C PRO A 119 -17.23 16.55 9.40
N ASN A 120 -17.91 15.68 8.65
CA ASN A 120 -18.04 15.79 7.20
C ASN A 120 -19.16 16.78 6.79
N CYS A 121 -20.35 16.67 7.38
CA CYS A 121 -21.50 17.50 6.98
C CYS A 121 -21.96 18.52 8.03
N GLY A 122 -21.40 18.50 9.24
CA GLY A 122 -21.77 19.40 10.34
C GLY A 122 -23.18 19.19 10.90
N THR A 123 -23.87 18.12 10.48
CA THR A 123 -25.20 17.80 11.00
C THR A 123 -25.08 17.22 12.40
N LYS A 124 -25.83 17.78 13.35
CA LYS A 124 -25.96 17.24 14.70
C LYS A 124 -26.92 16.06 14.68
N PHE A 125 -26.56 14.97 15.33
CA PHE A 125 -27.40 13.79 15.43
C PHE A 125 -27.25 13.16 16.82
N GLU A 126 -28.34 12.59 17.32
CA GLU A 126 -28.40 11.90 18.61
C GLU A 126 -28.38 10.39 18.35
N VAL A 127 -27.75 9.63 19.25
CA VAL A 127 -27.63 8.17 19.19
C VAL A 127 -28.53 7.61 20.28
N ASP A 128 -29.61 6.92 19.91
CA ASP A 128 -30.54 6.30 20.86
C ASP A 128 -30.13 4.85 21.11
N PHE A 129 -29.79 4.53 22.36
CA PHE A 129 -29.36 3.19 22.81
C PHE A 129 -30.51 2.38 23.41
N SER A 130 -31.72 2.48 22.86
CA SER A 130 -32.80 1.58 23.25
C SER A 130 -32.48 0.16 22.77
N GLU A 131 -32.22 -0.76 23.71
CA GLU A 131 -32.07 -2.21 23.50
C GLU A 131 -33.39 -2.86 23.02
N ASP A 132 -33.92 -2.44 21.88
CA ASP A 132 -34.95 -3.18 21.16
C ASP A 132 -34.29 -3.86 19.95
N ASP A 133 -33.83 -5.09 20.19
CA ASP A 133 -33.79 -6.15 19.18
C ASP A 133 -35.19 -6.26 18.56
N ASP A 134 -35.45 -5.56 17.45
CA ASP A 134 -36.35 -6.05 16.39
C ASP A 134 -36.42 -5.07 15.21
N ALA A 135 -36.42 -5.68 14.02
CA ALA A 135 -36.91 -5.13 12.76
C ALA A 135 -36.03 -4.09 12.06
N CYS A 136 -35.24 -4.62 11.12
CA CYS A 136 -35.21 -4.11 9.75
C CYS A 136 -36.63 -3.73 9.27
N GLU A 137 -37.05 -2.49 9.50
CA GLU A 137 -38.16 -1.85 8.79
C GLU A 137 -37.73 -0.44 8.39
N GLY A 138 -37.13 -0.33 7.19
CA GLY A 138 -36.82 0.98 6.63
C GLY A 138 -35.95 1.01 5.39
N CYS A 139 -35.36 -0.11 4.96
CA CYS A 139 -34.53 -0.13 3.75
C CYS A 139 -35.36 -0.61 2.53
N GLU A 140 -36.12 0.30 1.93
CA GLU A 140 -36.52 0.11 0.53
C GLU A 140 -35.25 0.15 -0.33
N GLY A 141 -34.73 -1.02 -0.71
CA GLY A 141 -33.95 -1.12 -1.94
C GLY A 141 -32.60 -1.85 -1.92
N CYS A 142 -32.28 -2.72 -0.96
CA CYS A 142 -30.99 -3.44 -1.04
C CYS A 142 -31.00 -4.90 -0.56
N CYS A 143 -31.83 -5.74 -1.17
CA CYS A 143 -31.59 -7.20 -1.22
C CYS A 143 -31.74 -7.69 -2.66
N GLY A 144 -30.71 -7.42 -3.47
CA GLY A 144 -30.50 -8.04 -4.77
C GLY A 144 -29.52 -9.21 -4.64
N GLY A 145 -29.97 -10.32 -4.06
CA GLY A 145 -29.26 -11.59 -4.07
C GLY A 145 -30.14 -12.64 -4.74
N LYS A 146 -29.77 -13.05 -5.96
CA LYS A 146 -30.39 -14.17 -6.66
C LYS A 146 -29.98 -15.46 -5.95
N ASP A 147 -30.95 -16.23 -5.50
CA ASP A 147 -30.74 -17.66 -5.28
C ASP A 147 -31.44 -18.43 -6.40
N GLU A 148 -30.64 -19.27 -7.05
CA GLU A 148 -31.00 -20.19 -8.12
C GLU A 148 -31.82 -21.36 -7.56
N GLU A 149 -33.03 -21.58 -8.10
CA GLU A 149 -33.57 -22.88 -8.51
C GLU A 149 -34.78 -22.72 -9.44
#